data_AF-A0A5M8NYT4-F1
#
_entry.id   AF-A0A5M8NYT4-F1
#
_cell.length_a   1.000
_cell.length_b   1.000
_cell.length_c   1.000
_cell.angle_alpha   90.00
_cell.angle_beta   90.00
_cell.angle_gamma   90.00
#
_symmetry.space_group_name_H-M   'P 1'
#
loop_
_entity.id
_entity.type
_entity.pdbx_description
1 polymer ?
#
loop_
_entity_poly.entity_id
_entity_poly.type
_entity_poly.pdbx_seq_one_letter_code
_entity_poly.pdbx_strand_id
1 'polypeptide(L)' 'MITIKDITGASIEVTDLDAAINQLEEFCEIPCSFKISGTPYTVGEDHAFMLEQLKAIKQQQKRDRRK' A
#
# COMPACT_ATOMS: atom_id res chain seq x y z
N MET A 1 8.77 8.15 8.54
CA MET A 1 7.99 6.95 8.94
C MET A 1 6.52 7.26 8.77
N ILE A 2 5.82 6.41 8.04
CA ILE A 2 4.41 6.58 7.65
C ILE A 2 3.72 5.29 8.02
N THR A 3 2.65 5.37 8.79
CA THR A 3 1.89 4.19 9.18
C THR A 3 0.67 4.09 8.29
N ILE A 4 0.56 2.98 7.56
CA ILE A 4 -0.63 2.65 6.77
C ILE A 4 -1.36 1.48 7.42
N LYS A 5 -2.61 1.28 7.04
CA LYS A 5 -3.37 0.10 7.44
C LYS A 5 -3.68 -0.77 6.24
N ASP A 6 -3.43 -2.06 6.41
CA ASP A 6 -3.84 -3.14 5.52
C ASP A 6 -5.37 -3.31 5.52
N ILE A 7 -5.93 -3.98 4.51
CA ILE A 7 -7.38 -4.26 4.43
C ILE A 7 -7.89 -5.11 5.62
N THR A 8 -7.01 -5.89 6.23
CA THR A 8 -7.24 -6.68 7.45
C THR A 8 -7.20 -5.84 8.73
N GLY A 9 -6.80 -4.57 8.64
CA GLY A 9 -6.63 -3.67 9.78
C GLY A 9 -5.26 -3.76 10.46
N ALA A 10 -4.33 -4.56 9.90
CA ALA A 10 -2.95 -4.59 10.36
C ALA A 10 -2.26 -3.23 10.13
N SER A 11 -1.48 -2.79 11.11
CA SER A 11 -0.72 -1.54 11.01
C SER A 11 0.66 -1.84 10.42
N ILE A 12 0.99 -1.20 9.30
CA ILE A 12 2.25 -1.40 8.60
C ILE A 12 3.03 -0.10 8.66
N GLU A 13 4.27 -0.18 9.14
CA GLU A 13 5.17 0.96 9.21
C GLU A 13 6.02 1.03 7.93
N VAL A 14 5.81 2.10 7.18
CA VAL A 14 6.50 2.38 5.93
C VAL A 14 7.56 3.44 6.18
N THR A 15 8.82 3.01 6.09
CA THR A 15 9.97 3.91 6.26
C THR A 15 10.23 4.71 4.99
N ASP A 16 10.16 4.04 3.84
CA ASP A 16 10.40 4.64 2.52
C ASP A 16 9.18 4.45 1.62
N LEU A 17 8.52 5.57 1.32
CA LEU A 17 7.25 5.56 0.61
C LEU A 17 7.41 5.28 -0.88
N ASP A 18 8.55 5.65 -1.46
CA ASP A 18 8.82 5.40 -2.88
C ASP A 18 9.16 3.93 -3.10
N ALA A 19 10.02 3.37 -2.25
CA ALA A 19 10.35 1.95 -2.27
C ALA A 19 9.10 1.08 -2.03
N ALA A 20 8.24 1.44 -1.08
CA ALA A 20 7.01 0.70 -0.81
C ALA A 20 6.05 0.71 -2.00
N ILE A 21 5.89 1.85 -2.69
CA ILE A 21 5.08 1.93 -3.91
C ILE A 21 5.68 1.04 -5.00
N ASN A 22 6.99 1.11 -5.23
CA ASN A 22 7.65 0.33 -6.27
C ASN A 22 7.49 -1.18 -6.02
N GLN A 23 7.73 -1.62 -4.77
CA GLN A 23 7.54 -3.03 -4.39
C GLN A 23 6.09 -3.50 -4.58
N LEU A 24 5.11 -2.66 -4.26
CA LEU A 24 3.69 -2.98 -4.43
C LEU A 24 3.29 -3.03 -5.91
N GLU A 25 3.82 -2.14 -6.75
CA GLU A 25 3.58 -2.16 -8.20
C GLU A 25 4.19 -3.42 -8.84
N GLU A 26 5.43 -3.77 -8.49
CA GLU A 26 6.07 -5.01 -8.94
C GLU A 26 5.29 -6.26 -8.49
N PHE A 27 4.74 -6.25 -7.27
CA PHE A 27 3.90 -7.35 -6.79
C PHE A 27 2.53 -7.41 -7.48
N CYS A 28 1.97 -6.28 -7.88
CA CYS A 28 0.66 -6.20 -8.52
C CYS A 28 0.69 -6.62 -10.00
N GLU A 29 1.84 -6.49 -10.68
CA GLU A 29 2.06 -7.04 -12.03
C GLU A 29 2.04 -8.57 -12.04
N ILE A 30 2.33 -9.20 -10.89
CA ILE A 30 2.20 -10.64 -10.72
C ILE A 30 0.74 -10.93 -10.38
N PRO A 31 0.02 -11.77 -11.15
CA PRO A 31 -1.36 -12.12 -10.85
C PRO A 31 -1.42 -12.93 -9.54
N CYS A 32 -1.54 -12.23 -8.41
CA CYS A 32 -1.51 -12.82 -7.09
C CYS A 32 -2.95 -13.16 -6.66
N SER A 33 -3.43 -14.32 -7.10
CA SER A 33 -4.76 -14.85 -6.73
C SER A 33 -4.77 -15.52 -5.34
N PHE A 34 -3.74 -15.29 -4.52
CA PHE A 34 -3.68 -15.82 -3.16
C PHE A 34 -4.69 -15.10 -2.28
N LYS A 35 -5.59 -15.86 -1.66
CA LYS A 35 -6.46 -15.34 -0.61
C LYS A 35 -5.68 -15.19 0.68
N ILE A 36 -5.92 -14.08 1.37
CA ILE A 36 -5.37 -13.88 2.70
C ILE A 36 -6.10 -14.83 3.65
N SER A 37 -5.35 -15.67 4.35
CA SER A 37 -5.93 -16.70 5.22
C SER A 37 -6.77 -16.03 6.32
N GLY A 38 -8.04 -16.41 6.44
CA GLY A 38 -8.95 -15.84 7.42
C GLY A 38 -9.69 -14.58 6.98
N THR A 39 -9.51 -14.09 5.75
CA THR A 39 -10.28 -12.95 5.22
C THR A 39 -10.89 -13.26 3.84
N PRO A 40 -11.95 -12.54 3.44
CA PRO A 40 -12.52 -12.69 2.10
C PRO A 40 -11.66 -12.06 1.01
N TYR A 41 -10.61 -11.31 1.39
CA TYR A 41 -9.81 -10.50 0.49
C TYR A 41 -8.63 -11.29 -0.09
N THR A 42 -8.21 -10.89 -1.27
CA THR A 42 -6.98 -11.40 -1.90
C THR A 42 -5.77 -10.54 -1.53
N VAL A 43 -4.58 -11.13 -1.61
CA VAL A 43 -3.30 -10.39 -1.47
C VAL A 43 -3.24 -9.25 -2.49
N GLY A 44 -3.79 -9.45 -3.69
CA GLY A 44 -3.91 -8.37 -4.68
C GLY A 44 -4.81 -7.21 -4.24
N GLU A 45 -5.97 -7.50 -3.64
CA GLU A 45 -6.87 -6.44 -3.13
C GLU A 45 -6.25 -5.67 -1.96
N ASP A 46 -5.56 -6.36 -1.07
CA ASP A 46 -4.85 -5.72 0.02
C ASP A 46 -3.71 -4.83 -0.49
N HIS A 47 -2.87 -5.35 -1.38
CA HIS A 47 -1.80 -4.57 -2.01
C HIS A 47 -2.34 -3.33 -2.74
N ALA A 48 -3.46 -3.47 -3.46
CA ALA A 48 -4.12 -2.34 -4.12
C ALA A 48 -4.60 -1.27 -3.11
N PHE A 49 -5.19 -1.71 -1.99
CA PHE A 49 -5.64 -0.81 -0.91
C PHE A 49 -4.46 -0.07 -0.25
N MET A 50 -3.36 -0.76 0.02
CA MET A 50 -2.13 -0.14 0.53
C MET A 50 -1.51 0.84 -0.46
N LEU A 51 -1.46 0.47 -1.75
CA LEU A 51 -0.90 1.30 -2.82
C LEU A 51 -1.68 2.61 -2.98
N GLU A 52 -3.01 2.55 -2.92
CA GLU A 52 -3.86 3.74 -2.98
C GLU A 52 -3.57 4.71 -1.83
N GLN A 53 -3.47 4.20 -0.60
CA GLN A 53 -3.11 5.01 0.57
C GLN A 53 -1.72 5.65 0.41
N LEU A 54 -0.71 4.89 -0.01
CA LEU A 54 0.64 5.42 -0.21
C LEU A 54 0.68 6.50 -1.30
N LYS A 55 -0.01 6.29 -2.43
CA LYS A 55 -0.12 7.29 -3.50
C LYS A 55 -0.81 8.58 -3.01
N ALA A 56 -1.86 8.47 -2.19
CA ALA A 56 -2.52 9.61 -1.58
C ALA A 56 -1.58 10.40 -0.66
N ILE A 57 -0.84 9.69 0.21
CA ILE A 57 0.14 10.30 1.13
C ILE A 57 1.27 10.99 0.36
N LYS A 58 1.80 10.34 -0.71
CA LYS A 58 2.80 10.94 -1.60
C LYS A 58 2.30 12.24 -2.21
N GLN A 59 1.07 12.24 -2.70
CA GLN A 59 0.46 13.40 -3.32
C GLN A 59 0.24 14.54 -2.31
N GLN A 60 -0.15 14.19 -1.09
CA GLN A 60 -0.34 15.16 -0.01
C GLN A 60 0.98 15.78 0.44
N GLN A 61 2.05 15.00 0.63
CA GLN A 61 3.39 15.52 0.91
C GLN A 61 3.90 16.45 -0.20
N LYS A 62 3.63 16.10 -1.47
CA LYS A 62 4.03 16.92 -2.62
C LYS A 62 3.28 18.26 -2.67
N ARG A 63 2.02 18.29 -2.22
CA ARG A 63 1.23 19.53 -2.07
C ARG A 63 1.74 20.39 -0.91
N ASP A 64 2.05 19.76 0.22
CA ASP A 64 2.54 20.45 1.41
C ASP A 64 3.90 21.13 1.16
N ARG A 65 4.84 20.45 0.50
CA ARG A 65 6.15 21.03 0.09
C ARG A 65 6.08 22.24 -0.86
N ARG A 66 4.93 22.53 -1.47
CA ARG A 66 4.75 23.69 -2.36
C ARG A 66 4.15 24.90 -1.67
N LYS A 67 3.84 24.81 -0.39
CA LYS A 67 3.28 25.90 0.43
C LYS A 67 4.39 26.60 1.20
#